data_AF-A0A531KQN6-F1
#
_entry.id   AF-A0A531KQN6-F1
#
_cell.length_a   1.000
_cell.length_b   1.000
_cell.length_c   1.000
_cell.angle_alpha   90.00
_cell.angle_beta   90.00
_cell.angle_gamma   90.00
#
_symmetry.space_group_name_H-M   'P 1'
#
loop_
_entity.id
_entity.type
_entity.pdbx_description
1 polymer ?
#
loop_
_entity_poly.entity_id
_entity_poly.type
_entity_poly.pdbx_seq_one_letter_code
_entity_poly.pdbx_strand_id
1 'polypeptide(L)' 'MFRWGVLSTAKIGREHLLPAMVEAENGVLSAIASRDLSKARALADRFGAPHAFGSYDEL' A
#
# COMPACT_ATOMS: atom_id res chain seq x y z
N MET A 1 -0.63 5.84 -16.54
CA MET A 1 -0.16 5.94 -15.14
C MET A 1 -0.68 4.72 -14.40
N PHE A 2 0.20 3.89 -13.85
CA PHE A 2 -0.20 2.65 -13.16
C PHE A 2 -0.73 2.96 -11.76
N ARG A 3 -1.77 2.23 -11.33
CA ARG A 3 -2.30 2.30 -9.96
C ARG A 3 -1.99 0.98 -9.28
N TRP A 4 -1.16 1.04 -8.26
CA TRP A 4 -0.68 -0.16 -7.58
C TRP A 4 -1.48 -0.43 -6.30
N GLY A 5 -1.86 -1.70 -6.12
CA GLY A 5 -2.36 -2.23 -4.86
C GLY A 5 -1.30 -3.12 -4.21
N VAL A 6 -1.04 -2.93 -2.92
CA VAL A 6 -0.06 -3.73 -2.17
C VAL A 6 -0.80 -4.68 -1.22
N LEU A 7 -0.53 -5.97 -1.38
CA LEU A 7 -1.04 -7.01 -0.49
C LEU A 7 -0.08 -7.24 0.68
N SER A 8 -0.64 -7.24 1.90
CA SER A 8 0.04 -7.35 3.19
C SER A 8 0.86 -6.13 3.62
N THR A 9 1.34 -6.18 4.87
CA THR A 9 2.23 -5.18 5.47
C THR A 9 3.63 -5.76 5.78
N ALA A 10 4.15 -6.62 4.89
CA ALA A 10 5.43 -7.28 5.07
C ALA A 10 6.59 -6.27 5.24
N LYS A 11 7.64 -6.68 5.96
CA LYS A 11 8.82 -5.82 6.23
C LYS A 11 9.46 -5.30 4.94
N ILE A 12 9.65 -6.16 3.94
CA ILE A 12 10.19 -5.76 2.62
C ILE A 12 9.34 -4.68 1.95
N GLY A 13 8.01 -4.79 2.03
CA GLY A 13 7.08 -3.80 1.49
C GLY A 13 7.26 -2.45 2.16
N ARG A 14 7.33 -2.45 3.49
CA ARG A 14 7.46 -1.23 4.31
C ARG A 14 8.81 -0.52 4.16
N GLU A 15 9.89 -1.28 4.02
CA GLU A 15 11.25 -0.74 4.07
C GLU A 15 11.84 -0.44 2.69
N HIS A 16 11.36 -1.10 1.63
CA HIS A 16 11.96 -0.97 0.31
C HIS A 16 10.93 -0.65 -0.77
N LEU A 17 9.82 -1.39 -0.81
CA LEU A 17 8.90 -1.35 -1.94
C LEU A 17 8.02 -0.08 -1.93
N LEU A 18 7.36 0.22 -0.81
CA LEU A 18 6.50 1.40 -0.67
C LEU A 18 7.25 2.73 -0.85
N PRO A 19 8.46 2.94 -0.28
CA PRO A 19 9.25 4.13 -0.57
C PRO A 19 9.55 4.31 -2.07
N ALA A 20 10.05 3.26 -2.73
CA ALA A 20 10.38 3.32 -4.16
C ALA A 20 9.14 3.56 -5.05
N MET A 21 7.98 3.03 -4.65
CA MET A 21 6.72 3.28 -5.38
C MET A 21 6.24 4.72 -5.29
N VAL A 22 6.49 5.40 -4.16
CA VAL A 22 6.15 6.82 -3.99
C VAL A 22 7.07 7.72 -4.82
N GLU A 23 8.33 7.30 -5.04
CA GLU A 23 9.30 8.02 -5.86
C GLU A 23 9.14 7.78 -7.37
N ALA A 24 8.41 6.72 -7.78
CA ALA A 24 8.29 6.34 -9.18
C ALA A 24 7.46 7.34 -10.01
N GLU A 25 7.96 7.74 -11.17
CA GLU A 25 7.29 8.72 -12.04
C GLU A 25 6.15 8.13 -12.90
N ASN A 26 6.08 6.80 -13.03
CA ASN A 26 5.17 6.11 -13.95
C ASN A 26 3.96 5.45 -13.26
N GLY A 27 3.82 5.61 -11.94
CA GLY A 27 2.72 5.02 -11.18
C GLY A 27 2.47 5.68 -9.83
N VAL A 28 1.39 5.28 -9.18
CA VAL A 28 0.99 5.76 -7.86
C VAL A 28 0.57 4.60 -6.99
N LEU A 29 0.94 4.66 -5.71
CA LEU A 29 0.41 3.76 -4.69
C LEU A 29 -1.06 4.11 -4.44
N SER A 30 -1.97 3.26 -4.91
CA SER A 30 -3.40 3.52 -4.83
C SER A 30 -4.07 2.86 -3.63
N ALA A 31 -3.55 1.71 -3.18
CA ALA A 31 -4.19 0.95 -2.12
C ALA A 31 -3.22 0.03 -1.37
N ILE A 32 -3.52 -0.23 -0.09
CA ILE A 32 -2.86 -1.25 0.73
C ILE A 32 -3.93 -2.15 1.37
N ALA A 33 -3.76 -3.47 1.27
CA ALA A 33 -4.63 -4.43 1.92
C ALA A 33 -3.88 -5.29 2.93
N SER A 34 -4.55 -5.63 4.02
CA SER A 34 -4.01 -6.51 5.05
C SER A 34 -5.17 -7.23 5.72
N ARG A 35 -4.93 -8.46 6.19
CA ARG A 35 -5.88 -9.15 7.10
C ARG A 35 -6.12 -8.39 8.42
N ASP A 36 -5.33 -7.36 8.68
CA ASP A 36 -5.50 -6.40 9.77
C ASP A 36 -5.64 -5.00 9.17
N LEU A 37 -6.88 -4.49 9.14
CA LEU A 37 -7.22 -3.18 8.59
C LEU A 37 -6.43 -2.05 9.24
N SER A 38 -6.14 -2.14 10.55
CA SER A 38 -5.41 -1.09 11.26
C SER A 38 -3.99 -0.94 10.71
N LYS A 39 -3.33 -2.07 10.41
CA LYS A 39 -2.00 -2.08 9.79
C LYS A 39 -2.02 -1.55 8.35
N ALA A 40 -3.03 -1.96 7.56
CA ALA A 40 -3.20 -1.45 6.20
C ALA A 40 -3.39 0.08 6.21
N ARG A 41 -4.29 0.57 7.06
CA ARG A 41 -4.60 2.00 7.21
C ARG A 41 -3.37 2.80 7.65
N ALA A 42 -2.64 2.33 8.66
CA ALA A 42 -1.44 3.00 9.14
C ALA A 42 -0.36 3.15 8.05
N LEU A 43 -0.18 2.13 7.20
CA LEU A 43 0.74 2.24 6.06
C LEU A 43 0.20 3.12 4.94
N ALA A 44 -1.10 3.03 4.66
CA ALA A 44 -1.74 3.85 3.64
C ALA A 44 -1.59 5.33 3.98
N ASP A 45 -1.88 5.71 5.23
CA ASP A 45 -1.71 7.08 5.73
C ASP A 45 -0.23 7.50 5.71
N ARG A 46 0.70 6.62 6.06
CA ARG A 46 2.15 6.91 6.03
C ARG A 46 2.69 7.18 4.63
N PHE A 47 2.24 6.43 3.63
CA PHE A 47 2.77 6.48 2.26
C PHE A 47 1.84 7.18 1.25
N GLY A 48 0.71 7.73 1.72
CA GLY A 48 -0.22 8.51 0.91
C GLY A 48 -1.15 7.69 0.02
N ALA A 49 -1.41 6.42 0.33
CA ALA A 49 -2.37 5.61 -0.41
C ALA A 49 -3.81 6.02 -0.04
N PRO A 50 -4.68 6.35 -1.01
CA PRO A 50 -6.06 6.77 -0.72
C PRO A 50 -6.96 5.66 -0.18
N HIS A 51 -6.62 4.39 -0.43
CA HIS A 51 -7.44 3.24 -0.02
C HIS A 51 -6.68 2.29 0.91
N ALA A 52 -7.41 1.76 1.91
CA ALA A 52 -6.93 0.73 2.81
C ALA A 52 -8.02 -0.33 3.01
N PHE A 53 -7.66 -1.61 2.87
CA PHE A 53 -8.62 -2.73 2.92
C PHE A 53 -8.25 -3.73 4.02
N GLY A 54 -9.28 -4.34 4.61
CA GLY A 54 -9.17 -5.31 5.73
C GLY A 54 -9.07 -6.76 5.27
N SER A 55 -9.20 -7.00 3.97
CA SER A 55 -9.01 -8.29 3.33
C SER A 55 -8.33 -8.10 1.98
N TYR A 56 -7.79 -9.19 1.43
CA TYR A 56 -7.18 -9.15 0.09
C TYR A 56 -8.21 -9.16 -1.03
N ASP A 57 -9.40 -9.72 -0.78
CA ASP A 57 -10.47 -9.83 -1.79
C ASP A 57 -11.18 -8.49 -2.05
N GLU A 58 -11.10 -7.54 -1.10
CA GLU A 58 -11.64 -6.18 -1.24
C GLU A 58 -10.75 -5.26 -2.10
N LEU A 59 -9.48 -5.61 -2.32
CA LEU A 59 -8.49 -4.82 -3.07
C LEU A 59 -8.65 -5.02 -4.58
#